data_AF-A0A453C6B3-F1
#
_entry.id   AF-A0A453C6B3-F1
#
_cell.length_a   1.000
_cell.length_b   1.000
_cell.length_c   1.000
_cell.angle_alpha   90.00
_cell.angle_beta   90.00
_cell.angle_gamma   90.00
#
_symmetry.space_group_name_H-M   'P 1'
#
loop_
_entity.id
_entity.type
_entity.pdbx_description
1 polymer ?
#
loop_
_entity_poly.entity_id
_entity_poly.type
_entity_poly.pdbx_seq_one_letter_code
_entity_poly.pdbx_strand_id
1 'polypeptide(L)'
;MLIRIIEVLQSTYKAGNLQITEQLSFLSLLMARFNVNCGMSCTLEDAEKVSNWKTFKTLNHLILTYLSEMGDGSLVLELMWNNLSNEIARKPSLHNMNGLFRIIVTLDAATNKLMNEDFIKLIAGYLVDAALDLSKTNEVGFQSDKTRLFQYFIKPCIIIFEQNDKVLCCTLEMLKSFAADEHRFSSVSGLDYPRELSQRVCVVTTILVFLFNDRRLHPNLSLSKTAIKGILHYIRHQLDSNLPDVTYGQKQKLKFAFEQIKTKALQLNCWDRSELEGISSTT
;
A
#
# COMPACT_ATOMS: atom_id res chain seq x y z
N MET A 1 25.04 10.12 -15.60
CA MET A 1 25.99 10.48 -14.52
C MET A 1 25.63 9.81 -13.20
N LEU A 2 24.40 9.92 -12.69
CA LEU A 2 23.99 9.31 -11.41
C LEU A 2 24.23 7.79 -11.32
N ILE A 3 23.84 7.01 -12.34
CA ILE A 3 24.06 5.55 -12.35
C ILE A 3 25.54 5.21 -12.17
N ARG A 4 26.43 5.90 -12.90
CA ARG A 4 27.89 5.72 -12.76
C ARG A 4 28.40 6.07 -11.37
N ILE A 5 27.84 7.10 -10.71
CA ILE A 5 28.20 7.43 -9.33
C ILE A 5 27.88 6.26 -8.39
N ILE A 6 26.73 5.61 -8.57
CA ILE A 6 26.29 4.48 -7.75
C ILE A 6 27.14 3.23 -8.03
N GLU A 7 27.50 2.99 -9.29
CA GLU A 7 28.43 1.91 -9.68
C GLU A 7 29.83 2.11 -9.06
N VAL A 8 30.35 3.34 -9.09
CA VAL A 8 31.63 3.68 -8.44
C VAL A 8 31.52 3.49 -6.93
N LEU A 9 30.45 3.98 -6.31
CA LEU A 9 30.23 3.84 -4.87
C LEU A 9 30.17 2.37 -4.44
N GLN A 10 29.44 1.53 -5.20
CA GLN A 10 29.40 0.09 -4.96
C GLN A 10 30.77 -0.57 -5.13
N SER A 11 31.56 -0.14 -6.11
CA SER A 11 32.93 -0.64 -6.31
C SER A 11 33.85 -0.27 -5.15
N THR A 12 33.74 0.98 -4.65
CA THR A 12 34.48 1.45 -3.48
C THR A 12 34.11 0.66 -2.22
N TYR A 13 32.82 0.38 -2.03
CA TYR A 13 32.34 -0.50 -0.95
C TYR A 13 32.91 -1.93 -1.08
N LYS A 14 32.81 -2.55 -2.27
CA LYS A 14 33.36 -3.90 -2.51
C LYS A 14 34.88 -3.97 -2.31
N ALA A 15 35.59 -2.87 -2.51
CA ALA A 15 37.03 -2.76 -2.25
C ALA A 15 37.38 -2.55 -0.76
N GLY A 16 36.39 -2.46 0.14
CA GLY A 16 36.59 -2.23 1.57
C GLY A 16 36.91 -0.78 1.95
N ASN A 17 36.75 0.16 1.01
CA ASN A 17 37.12 1.57 1.17
C ASN A 17 35.94 2.46 1.60
N LEU A 18 34.76 1.87 1.85
CA LEU A 18 33.56 2.58 2.31
C LEU A 18 32.92 1.76 3.42
N GLN A 19 32.52 2.40 4.52
CA GLN A 19 31.86 1.68 5.60
C GLN A 19 30.47 1.22 5.15
N ILE A 20 30.05 0.04 5.62
CA ILE A 20 28.73 -0.51 5.28
C ILE A 20 27.61 0.45 5.68
N THR A 21 27.70 1.08 6.84
CA THR A 21 26.71 2.06 7.34
C THR A 21 26.61 3.27 6.43
N GLU A 22 27.72 3.77 5.89
CA GLU A 22 27.75 4.89 4.94
C GLU A 22 27.10 4.51 3.61
N GLN A 23 27.44 3.33 3.08
CA GLN A 23 26.84 2.80 1.85
C GLN A 23 25.32 2.68 1.99
N LEU A 24 24.88 2.02 3.05
CA LEU A 24 23.47 1.79 3.35
C LEU A 24 22.69 3.10 3.56
N SER A 25 23.28 4.06 4.27
CA SER A 25 22.70 5.39 4.48
C SER A 25 22.54 6.14 3.16
N PHE A 26 23.56 6.11 2.30
CA PHE A 26 23.50 6.75 0.99
C PHE A 26 22.41 6.13 0.11
N LEU A 27 22.36 4.79 0.01
CA LEU A 27 21.38 4.10 -0.84
C LEU A 27 19.93 4.36 -0.40
N SER A 28 19.66 4.32 0.90
CA SER A 28 18.33 4.62 1.45
C SER A 28 17.94 6.08 1.25
N LEU A 29 18.86 7.03 1.51
CA LEU A 29 18.60 8.46 1.30
C LEU A 29 18.36 8.77 -0.17
N LEU A 30 19.15 8.20 -1.07
CA LEU A 30 18.98 8.37 -2.51
C LEU A 30 17.61 7.84 -2.96
N MET A 31 17.19 6.69 -2.44
CA MET A 31 15.85 6.14 -2.71
C MET A 31 14.74 7.05 -2.19
N ALA A 32 14.89 7.60 -0.99
CA ALA A 32 13.90 8.45 -0.34
C ALA A 32 13.74 9.82 -1.00
N ARG A 33 14.84 10.39 -1.53
CA ARG A 33 14.93 11.79 -1.95
C ARG A 33 15.06 12.00 -3.44
N PHE A 34 15.14 10.94 -4.24
CA PHE A 34 15.15 11.09 -5.68
C PHE A 34 13.88 11.83 -6.14
N ASN A 35 14.04 13.00 -6.73
CA ASN A 35 12.92 13.84 -7.14
C ASN A 35 12.20 13.22 -8.35
N VAL A 36 11.19 12.39 -8.15
CA VAL A 36 10.42 11.79 -9.24
C VAL A 36 9.42 12.81 -9.78
N ASN A 37 9.72 13.42 -10.92
CA ASN A 37 8.81 14.34 -11.62
C ASN A 37 7.75 13.56 -12.40
N CYS A 38 6.84 12.87 -11.73
CA CYS A 38 5.66 12.27 -12.35
C CYS A 38 4.43 12.92 -11.71
N GLY A 39 3.64 13.68 -12.47
CA GLY A 39 2.37 14.16 -11.95
C GLY A 39 1.49 12.98 -11.59
N MET A 40 0.72 13.07 -10.49
CA MET A 40 -0.31 12.07 -10.12
C MET A 40 -1.32 11.80 -11.26
N SER A 41 -1.43 12.73 -12.21
CA SER A 41 -2.29 12.66 -13.39
C SER A 41 -1.61 12.15 -14.67
N CYS A 42 -0.30 11.83 -14.66
CA CYS A 42 0.38 11.40 -15.87
C CYS A 42 0.01 9.95 -16.20
N THR A 43 -0.51 9.72 -17.40
CA THR A 43 -0.63 8.37 -17.96
C THR A 43 0.76 7.74 -18.10
N LEU A 44 0.83 6.41 -18.25
CA LEU A 44 2.12 5.73 -18.42
C LEU A 44 2.90 6.27 -19.63
N GLU A 45 2.18 6.72 -20.67
CA GLU A 45 2.73 7.33 -21.89
C GLU A 45 3.22 8.78 -21.67
N ASP A 46 2.55 9.56 -20.81
CA ASP A 46 2.98 10.93 -20.47
C ASP A 46 4.19 10.94 -19.53
N ALA A 47 4.26 9.94 -18.64
CA ALA A 47 5.43 9.74 -17.77
C ALA A 47 6.70 9.51 -18.61
N GLU A 48 6.63 8.80 -19.74
CA GLU A 48 7.81 8.54 -20.56
C GLU A 48 8.38 9.78 -21.27
N LYS A 49 7.58 10.82 -21.51
CA LYS A 49 8.00 11.99 -22.30
C LYS A 49 8.68 13.11 -21.49
N VAL A 50 8.43 13.22 -20.18
CA VAL A 50 8.96 14.32 -19.34
C VAL A 50 9.50 13.87 -17.98
N SER A 51 9.17 12.66 -17.50
CA SER A 51 9.53 12.24 -16.14
C SER A 51 10.86 11.50 -16.07
N ASN A 52 11.63 11.77 -15.02
CA ASN A 52 12.78 10.95 -14.64
C ASN A 52 12.38 9.61 -13.98
N TRP A 53 11.15 9.15 -14.21
CA TRP A 53 10.60 7.89 -13.75
C TRP A 53 11.38 6.67 -14.23
N LYS A 54 11.77 6.66 -15.51
CA LYS A 54 12.58 5.57 -16.07
C LYS A 54 13.92 5.47 -15.34
N THR A 55 14.54 6.62 -15.05
CA THR A 55 15.76 6.70 -14.23
C THR A 55 15.52 6.18 -12.83
N PHE A 56 14.41 6.56 -12.19
CA PHE A 56 14.05 6.05 -10.86
C PHE A 56 13.81 4.53 -10.85
N LYS A 57 13.18 3.97 -11.87
CA LYS A 57 13.01 2.51 -12.00
C LYS A 57 14.35 1.79 -12.13
N THR A 58 15.24 2.27 -13.00
CA THR A 58 16.60 1.71 -13.14
C THR A 58 17.38 1.82 -11.84
N LEU A 59 17.27 2.98 -11.17
CA LEU A 59 17.88 3.23 -9.87
C LEU A 59 17.37 2.25 -8.81
N ASN A 60 16.04 2.06 -8.71
CA ASN A 60 15.44 1.07 -7.83
C ASN A 60 16.02 -0.32 -8.07
N HIS A 61 16.01 -0.77 -9.32
CA HIS A 61 16.52 -2.09 -9.64
C HIS A 61 17.98 -2.25 -9.22
N LEU A 62 18.83 -1.28 -9.54
CA LEU A 62 20.24 -1.30 -9.19
C LEU A 62 20.48 -1.34 -7.67
N ILE A 63 19.82 -0.45 -6.92
CA ILE A 63 19.94 -0.39 -5.46
C ILE A 63 19.48 -1.70 -4.82
N LEU A 64 18.33 -2.24 -5.24
CA LEU A 64 17.80 -3.49 -4.69
C LEU A 64 18.73 -4.67 -4.98
N THR A 65 19.30 -4.75 -6.18
CA THR A 65 20.32 -5.76 -6.52
C THR A 65 21.52 -5.64 -5.58
N TYR A 66 22.06 -4.44 -5.40
CA TYR A 66 23.22 -4.24 -4.52
C TYR A 66 22.93 -4.61 -3.07
N LEU A 67 21.76 -4.25 -2.55
CA LEU A 67 21.34 -4.62 -1.20
C LEU A 67 21.19 -6.14 -1.06
N SER A 68 20.63 -6.83 -2.05
CA SER A 68 20.49 -8.29 -2.04
C SER A 68 21.84 -9.03 -2.12
N GLU A 69 22.89 -8.40 -2.63
CA GLU A 69 24.25 -8.96 -2.72
C GLU A 69 25.08 -8.74 -1.45
N MET A 70 24.60 -7.96 -0.47
CA MET A 70 25.38 -7.58 0.73
C MET A 70 25.47 -8.67 1.80
N GLY A 71 24.75 -9.78 1.65
CA GLY A 71 24.76 -10.91 2.59
C GLY A 71 23.40 -11.22 3.16
N ASP A 72 23.33 -11.49 4.47
CA ASP A 72 22.08 -11.79 5.16
C ASP A 72 21.15 -10.57 5.16
N GLY A 73 19.99 -10.70 4.51
CA GLY A 73 19.05 -9.60 4.35
C GLY A 73 18.49 -9.06 5.66
N SER A 74 18.27 -9.92 6.66
CA SER A 74 17.74 -9.51 7.96
C SER A 74 18.74 -8.64 8.72
N LEU A 75 20.03 -9.00 8.69
CA LEU A 75 21.11 -8.22 9.30
C LEU A 75 21.34 -6.90 8.56
N VAL A 76 21.30 -6.91 7.22
CA VAL A 76 21.41 -5.68 6.43
C VAL A 76 20.24 -4.75 6.75
N LEU A 77 19.00 -5.25 6.83
CA LEU A 77 17.84 -4.45 7.22
C LEU A 77 17.99 -3.91 8.64
N GLU A 78 18.54 -4.70 9.57
CA GLU A 78 18.78 -4.27 10.93
C GLU A 78 19.71 -3.05 11.00
N LEU A 79 20.81 -3.07 10.24
CA LEU A 79 21.75 -1.96 10.12
C LEU A 79 21.13 -0.71 9.46
N MET A 80 20.21 -0.91 8.51
CA MET A 80 19.55 0.18 7.79
C MET A 80 18.38 0.80 8.55
N TRP A 81 17.77 0.05 9.47
CA TRP A 81 16.39 0.28 9.88
C TRP A 81 16.14 1.71 10.35
N ASN A 82 17.02 2.26 11.20
CA ASN A 82 16.82 3.60 11.75
C ASN A 82 16.80 4.67 10.66
N ASN A 83 17.70 4.60 9.68
CA ASN A 83 17.74 5.54 8.57
C ASN A 83 16.51 5.35 7.66
N LEU A 84 16.16 4.10 7.39
CA LEU A 84 15.02 3.75 6.55
C LEU A 84 13.69 4.21 7.18
N SER A 85 13.48 3.93 8.46
CA SER A 85 12.27 4.33 9.21
C SER A 85 12.16 5.84 9.32
N ASN A 86 13.28 6.54 9.55
CA ASN A 86 13.30 8.00 9.57
C ASN A 86 12.91 8.60 8.23
N GLU A 87 13.41 8.06 7.12
CA GLU A 87 13.05 8.54 5.79
C GLU A 87 11.59 8.23 5.45
N ILE A 88 11.06 7.06 5.83
CA ILE A 88 9.64 6.72 5.69
C ILE A 88 8.76 7.67 6.50
N ALA A 89 9.12 7.95 7.76
CA ALA A 89 8.37 8.85 8.64
C ALA A 89 8.33 10.30 8.12
N ARG A 90 9.28 10.69 7.27
CA ARG A 90 9.29 11.98 6.56
C ARG A 90 8.37 12.02 5.34
N LYS A 91 7.60 10.96 5.07
CA LYS A 91 6.53 10.89 4.06
C LYS A 91 6.99 11.34 2.68
N PRO A 92 7.95 10.63 2.06
CA PRO A 92 8.39 10.97 0.72
C PRO A 92 7.26 10.68 -0.29
N SER A 93 7.46 11.05 -1.56
CA SER A 93 6.43 10.81 -2.59
C SER A 93 6.04 9.33 -2.68
N LEU A 94 4.86 9.01 -3.22
CA LEU A 94 4.41 7.61 -3.41
C LEU A 94 5.43 6.73 -4.12
N HIS A 95 6.16 7.28 -5.10
CA HIS A 95 7.21 6.57 -5.82
C HIS A 95 8.42 6.26 -4.94
N ASN A 96 8.88 7.24 -4.16
CA ASN A 96 9.97 7.06 -3.22
C ASN A 96 9.57 6.11 -2.10
N MET A 97 8.37 6.27 -1.51
CA MET A 97 7.82 5.38 -0.49
C MET A 97 7.76 3.93 -0.98
N ASN A 98 7.28 3.72 -2.20
CA ASN A 98 7.32 2.40 -2.85
C ASN A 98 8.74 1.83 -2.96
N GLY A 99 9.74 2.67 -3.29
CA GLY A 99 11.14 2.27 -3.31
C GLY A 99 11.65 1.84 -1.93
N LEU A 100 11.29 2.57 -0.87
CA LEU A 100 11.65 2.24 0.52
C LEU A 100 10.97 0.94 0.98
N PHE A 101 9.70 0.72 0.67
CA PHE A 101 9.03 -0.56 0.96
C PHE A 101 9.62 -1.72 0.15
N ARG A 102 10.09 -1.48 -1.08
CA ARG A 102 10.82 -2.50 -1.84
C ARG A 102 12.16 -2.85 -1.19
N ILE A 103 12.86 -1.90 -0.58
CA ILE A 103 14.07 -2.20 0.21
C ILE A 103 13.73 -3.16 1.34
N ILE A 104 12.68 -2.87 2.12
CA ILE A 104 12.22 -3.75 3.22
C ILE A 104 11.94 -5.16 2.68
N VAL A 105 11.14 -5.25 1.62
CA VAL A 105 10.75 -6.54 1.04
C VAL A 105 11.93 -7.32 0.46
N THR A 106 12.89 -6.63 -0.16
CA THR A 106 14.09 -7.26 -0.72
C THR A 106 14.99 -7.82 0.37
N LEU A 107 15.03 -7.19 1.54
CA LEU A 107 15.91 -7.58 2.64
C LEU A 107 15.25 -8.59 3.59
N ASP A 108 14.09 -8.24 4.16
CA ASP A 108 13.33 -9.09 5.06
C ASP A 108 11.89 -8.55 5.22
N ALA A 109 10.93 -9.15 4.49
CA ALA A 109 9.53 -8.75 4.59
C ALA A 109 8.82 -9.37 5.82
N ALA A 110 9.42 -10.38 6.46
CA ALA A 110 8.89 -11.02 7.67
C ALA A 110 9.30 -10.27 8.96
N THR A 111 10.12 -9.22 8.83
CA THR A 111 10.65 -8.45 9.97
C THR A 111 9.56 -8.00 10.95
N ASN A 112 9.79 -8.24 12.23
CA ASN A 112 8.88 -7.81 13.30
C ASN A 112 8.86 -6.28 13.49
N LYS A 113 9.81 -5.55 12.89
CA LYS A 113 9.89 -4.09 12.99
C LYS A 113 8.67 -3.39 12.35
N LEU A 114 7.96 -4.08 11.47
CA LEU A 114 6.71 -3.63 10.86
C LEU A 114 5.50 -3.67 11.81
N MET A 115 5.59 -4.40 12.93
CA MET A 115 4.52 -4.52 13.93
C MET A 115 4.35 -3.29 14.84
N ASN A 116 4.96 -2.17 14.47
CA ASN A 116 4.79 -0.89 15.13
C ASN A 116 3.52 -0.20 14.62
N GLU A 117 2.70 0.36 15.52
CA GLU A 117 1.42 0.99 15.16
C GLU A 117 1.57 2.16 14.18
N ASP A 118 2.57 3.02 14.36
CA ASP A 118 2.85 4.14 13.45
C ASP A 118 3.23 3.62 12.06
N PHE A 119 3.99 2.52 12.00
CA PHE A 119 4.36 1.90 10.74
C PHE A 119 3.17 1.24 10.04
N ILE A 120 2.30 0.56 10.78
CA ILE A 120 1.04 0.02 10.25
C ILE A 120 0.17 1.16 9.71
N LYS A 121 0.09 2.28 10.43
CA LYS A 121 -0.62 3.49 9.99
C LYS A 121 -0.02 4.07 8.70
N LEU A 122 1.32 4.06 8.58
CA LEU A 122 2.05 4.44 7.37
C LEU A 122 1.72 3.54 6.17
N ILE A 123 1.72 2.21 6.36
CA ILE A 123 1.33 1.26 5.30
C ILE A 123 -0.12 1.49 4.87
N ALA A 124 -1.03 1.63 5.82
CA ALA A 124 -2.45 1.85 5.53
C ALA A 124 -2.68 3.18 4.79
N GLY A 125 -2.06 4.27 5.25
CA GLY A 125 -2.12 5.58 4.60
C GLY A 125 -1.53 5.55 3.19
N TYR A 126 -0.39 4.87 3.00
CA TYR A 126 0.22 4.67 1.69
C TYR A 126 -0.73 3.97 0.69
N LEU A 127 -1.43 2.91 1.13
CA LEU A 127 -2.39 2.20 0.30
C LEU A 127 -3.59 3.08 -0.06
N VAL A 128 -4.08 3.89 0.88
CA VAL A 128 -5.14 4.87 0.63
C VAL A 128 -4.68 5.88 -0.41
N ASP A 129 -3.53 6.52 -0.19
CA ASP A 129 -2.96 7.53 -1.10
C ASP A 129 -2.81 6.98 -2.52
N ALA A 130 -2.31 5.76 -2.67
CA ALA A 130 -2.16 5.09 -3.96
C ALA A 130 -3.52 4.73 -4.61
N ALA A 131 -4.56 4.47 -3.83
CA ALA A 131 -5.89 4.08 -4.31
C ALA A 131 -6.83 5.26 -4.58
N LEU A 132 -6.57 6.44 -4.01
CA LEU A 132 -7.45 7.63 -4.11
C LEU A 132 -7.79 7.96 -5.57
N ASP A 133 -6.81 8.02 -6.46
CA ASP A 133 -7.04 8.39 -7.86
C ASP A 133 -7.68 7.28 -8.70
N LEU A 134 -7.55 6.02 -8.27
CA LEU A 134 -8.24 4.89 -8.88
C LEU A 134 -9.71 4.84 -8.46
N SER A 135 -10.03 5.23 -7.22
CA SER A 135 -11.40 5.17 -6.68
C SER A 135 -12.35 6.26 -7.19
N LYS A 136 -11.83 7.35 -7.78
CA LYS A 136 -12.64 8.48 -8.28
C LYS A 136 -13.36 8.16 -9.59
N THR A 137 -12.93 7.13 -10.32
CA THR A 137 -13.54 6.78 -11.60
C THR A 137 -14.77 5.90 -11.37
N ASN A 138 -15.96 6.50 -11.41
CA ASN A 138 -17.25 5.79 -11.37
C ASN A 138 -17.60 5.09 -12.70
N GLU A 139 -16.69 5.05 -13.67
CA GLU A 139 -16.94 4.46 -14.98
C GLU A 139 -16.48 3.01 -15.02
N VAL A 140 -17.44 2.15 -15.37
CA VAL A 140 -17.34 0.72 -15.58
C VAL A 140 -16.42 0.46 -16.78
N GLY A 141 -15.11 0.53 -16.53
CA GLY A 141 -14.08 0.26 -17.50
C GLY A 141 -12.75 0.33 -16.77
N PHE A 142 -12.06 -0.80 -16.65
CA PHE A 142 -10.68 -0.83 -16.17
C PHE A 142 -9.86 0.15 -17.02
N GLN A 143 -9.57 1.34 -16.51
CA GLN A 143 -8.52 2.16 -17.08
C GLN A 143 -7.23 1.39 -16.82
N SER A 144 -6.72 0.73 -17.86
CA SER A 144 -5.58 -0.20 -17.78
C SER A 144 -4.41 0.45 -17.06
N ASP A 145 -4.21 1.75 -17.28
CA ASP A 145 -3.03 2.46 -16.83
C ASP A 145 -3.08 2.81 -15.34
N LYS A 146 -4.22 3.30 -14.84
CA LYS A 146 -4.40 3.54 -13.39
C LYS A 146 -4.39 2.24 -12.60
N THR A 147 -5.00 1.20 -13.16
CA THR A 147 -4.96 -0.15 -12.57
C THR A 147 -3.52 -0.66 -12.48
N ARG A 148 -2.74 -0.55 -13.56
CA ARG A 148 -1.31 -0.93 -13.60
C ARG A 148 -0.48 -0.09 -12.64
N LEU A 149 -0.77 1.19 -12.50
CA LEU A 149 -0.07 2.07 -11.57
C LEU A 149 -0.34 1.67 -10.11
N PHE A 150 -1.59 1.39 -9.76
CA PHE A 150 -1.91 0.88 -8.43
C PHE A 150 -1.29 -0.51 -8.19
N GLN A 151 -1.28 -1.41 -9.18
CA GLN A 151 -0.57 -2.70 -9.09
C GLN A 151 0.92 -2.52 -8.81
N TYR A 152 1.55 -1.49 -9.39
CA TYR A 152 2.94 -1.17 -9.13
C TYR A 152 3.16 -0.80 -7.66
N PHE A 153 2.29 0.03 -7.09
CA PHE A 153 2.38 0.54 -5.71
C PHE A 153 1.97 -0.49 -4.65
N ILE A 154 0.93 -1.30 -4.90
CA ILE A 154 0.47 -2.30 -3.92
C ILE A 154 1.42 -3.50 -3.83
N LYS A 155 2.24 -3.76 -4.86
CA LYS A 155 3.11 -4.94 -4.94
C LYS A 155 3.99 -5.18 -3.70
N PRO A 156 4.77 -4.21 -3.16
CA PRO A 156 5.53 -4.43 -1.94
C PRO A 156 4.63 -4.75 -0.74
N CYS A 157 3.47 -4.10 -0.60
CA CYS A 157 2.53 -4.39 0.49
C CYS A 157 1.98 -5.83 0.41
N ILE A 158 1.70 -6.34 -0.79
CA ILE A 158 1.30 -7.75 -0.96
C ILE A 158 2.37 -8.69 -0.40
N ILE A 159 3.65 -8.44 -0.67
CA ILE A 159 4.73 -9.32 -0.18
C ILE A 159 4.90 -9.20 1.34
N ILE A 160 4.79 -7.98 1.88
CA ILE A 160 4.76 -7.76 3.34
C ILE A 160 3.62 -8.55 3.98
N PHE A 161 2.41 -8.45 3.43
CA PHE A 161 1.22 -9.11 3.97
C PHE A 161 1.24 -10.62 3.80
N GLU A 162 1.88 -11.14 2.75
CA GLU A 162 2.11 -12.58 2.54
C GLU A 162 3.01 -13.17 3.63
N GLN A 163 4.04 -12.42 4.04
CA GLN A 163 5.01 -12.87 5.03
C GLN A 163 4.67 -12.46 6.47
N ASN A 164 3.69 -11.56 6.66
CA ASN A 164 3.34 -11.01 7.96
C ASN A 164 1.81 -10.81 8.09
N ASP A 165 1.14 -11.88 8.51
CA ASP A 165 -0.32 -11.96 8.65
C ASP A 165 -0.87 -10.94 9.67
N LYS A 166 -0.11 -10.68 10.74
CA LYS A 166 -0.48 -9.69 11.75
C LYS A 166 -0.45 -8.27 11.20
N VAL A 167 0.57 -7.91 10.42
CA VAL A 167 0.63 -6.61 9.73
C VAL A 167 -0.56 -6.43 8.79
N LEU A 168 -0.94 -7.49 8.05
CA LEU A 168 -2.14 -7.47 7.22
C LEU A 168 -3.39 -7.20 8.06
N CYS A 169 -3.62 -7.99 9.12
CA CYS A 169 -4.79 -7.85 9.98
C CYS A 169 -4.91 -6.45 10.58
N CYS A 170 -3.82 -5.92 11.15
CA CYS A 170 -3.80 -4.58 11.71
C CYS A 170 -3.99 -3.49 10.65
N THR A 171 -3.47 -3.69 9.43
CA THR A 171 -3.70 -2.77 8.31
C THR A 171 -5.18 -2.74 7.92
N LEU A 172 -5.86 -3.90 7.89
CA LEU A 172 -7.29 -3.97 7.61
C LEU A 172 -8.14 -3.24 8.66
N GLU A 173 -7.79 -3.35 9.93
CA GLU A 173 -8.44 -2.56 11.01
C GLU A 173 -8.18 -1.05 10.87
N MET A 174 -6.99 -0.65 10.42
CA MET A 174 -6.70 0.76 10.10
C MET A 174 -7.54 1.25 8.91
N LEU A 175 -7.72 0.44 7.87
CA LEU A 175 -8.59 0.77 6.73
C LEU A 175 -10.06 0.88 7.12
N LYS A 176 -10.55 0.00 8.01
CA LYS A 176 -11.88 0.12 8.62
C LYS A 176 -12.04 1.44 9.37
N SER A 177 -11.04 1.80 10.18
CA SER A 177 -11.03 3.05 10.93
C SER A 177 -11.05 4.27 10.00
N PHE A 178 -10.32 4.23 8.88
CA PHE A 178 -10.36 5.27 7.86
C PHE A 178 -11.71 5.40 7.16
N ALA A 179 -12.42 4.29 6.90
CA ALA A 179 -13.77 4.37 6.37
C ALA A 179 -14.68 5.18 7.30
N ALA A 180 -14.51 5.02 8.62
CA ALA A 180 -15.26 5.74 9.65
C ALA A 180 -14.81 7.20 9.85
N ASP A 181 -13.51 7.47 9.81
CA ASP A 181 -12.92 8.78 10.15
C ASP A 181 -11.94 9.26 9.06
N GLU A 182 -12.27 10.37 8.40
CA GLU A 182 -11.43 11.01 7.38
C GLU A 182 -10.08 11.51 7.90
N HIS A 183 -10.00 11.84 9.20
CA HIS A 183 -8.79 12.39 9.78
C HIS A 183 -7.80 11.30 10.19
N ARG A 184 -8.16 10.02 10.05
CA ARG A 184 -7.34 8.89 10.53
C ARG A 184 -5.90 8.94 10.01
N PHE A 185 -5.71 9.35 8.75
CA PHE A 185 -4.39 9.43 8.11
C PHE A 185 -3.86 10.85 7.88
N SER A 186 -4.50 11.87 8.45
CA SER A 186 -4.05 13.27 8.36
C SER A 186 -2.61 13.47 8.88
N SER A 187 -2.21 12.68 9.89
CA SER A 187 -0.85 12.70 10.42
C SER A 187 0.16 11.94 9.56
N VAL A 188 -0.27 11.29 8.46
CA VAL A 188 0.55 10.38 7.64
C VAL A 188 0.62 10.83 6.17
N SER A 189 -0.38 11.57 5.69
CA SER A 189 -0.37 12.15 4.35
C SER A 189 -0.70 13.65 4.40
N GLY A 190 -0.16 14.39 3.43
CA GLY A 190 -0.55 15.79 3.19
C GLY A 190 -1.72 15.94 2.22
N LEU A 191 -2.32 14.83 1.79
CA LEU A 191 -3.46 14.84 0.86
C LEU A 191 -4.77 15.17 1.58
N ASP A 192 -5.63 15.90 0.89
CA ASP A 192 -7.01 16.13 1.32
C ASP A 192 -7.84 14.86 1.07
N TYR A 193 -8.13 14.13 2.14
CA TYR A 193 -8.95 12.93 2.05
C TYR A 193 -10.43 13.26 1.79
N PRO A 194 -11.15 12.35 1.11
CA PRO A 194 -12.58 12.51 0.88
C PRO A 194 -13.36 12.66 2.19
N ARG A 195 -14.13 13.74 2.30
CA ARG A 195 -15.09 13.91 3.40
C ARG A 195 -16.32 13.04 3.26
N GLU A 196 -16.61 12.63 2.03
CA GLU A 196 -17.74 11.78 1.72
C GLU A 196 -17.45 10.32 2.08
N LEU A 197 -18.27 9.77 2.98
CA LEU A 197 -18.21 8.36 3.41
C LEU A 197 -18.18 7.39 2.22
N SER A 198 -19.04 7.61 1.21
CA SER A 198 -19.13 6.72 0.06
C SER A 198 -17.82 6.63 -0.72
N GLN A 199 -17.08 7.74 -0.81
CA GLN A 199 -15.78 7.79 -1.47
C GLN A 199 -14.71 7.07 -0.65
N ARG A 200 -14.67 7.28 0.67
CA ARG A 200 -13.74 6.55 1.56
C ARG A 200 -13.97 5.03 1.50
N VAL A 201 -15.23 4.60 1.50
CA VAL A 201 -15.59 3.18 1.36
C VAL A 201 -15.18 2.65 -0.02
N CYS A 202 -15.32 3.42 -1.10
CA CYS A 202 -14.84 3.03 -2.43
C CYS A 202 -13.31 2.84 -2.46
N VAL A 203 -12.54 3.70 -1.78
CA VAL A 203 -11.07 3.55 -1.65
C VAL A 203 -10.73 2.24 -0.96
N VAL A 204 -11.32 1.99 0.22
CA VAL A 204 -11.11 0.76 0.99
C VAL A 204 -11.50 -0.47 0.18
N THR A 205 -12.63 -0.41 -0.52
CA THR A 205 -13.10 -1.48 -1.41
C THR A 205 -12.10 -1.75 -2.52
N THR A 206 -11.56 -0.71 -3.14
CA THR A 206 -10.56 -0.84 -4.21
C THR A 206 -9.34 -1.59 -3.69
N ILE A 207 -8.78 -1.17 -2.55
CA ILE A 207 -7.64 -1.86 -1.93
C ILE A 207 -7.97 -3.33 -1.66
N LEU A 208 -9.10 -3.61 -1.00
CA LEU A 208 -9.54 -4.97 -0.68
C LEU A 208 -9.69 -5.85 -1.91
N VAL A 209 -10.29 -5.36 -3.00
CA VAL A 209 -10.46 -6.12 -4.24
C VAL A 209 -9.10 -6.56 -4.81
N PHE A 210 -8.08 -5.67 -4.79
CA PHE A 210 -6.74 -6.05 -5.22
C PHE A 210 -6.10 -7.10 -4.29
N LEU A 211 -6.26 -6.96 -2.97
CA LEU A 211 -5.76 -7.94 -2.02
C LEU A 211 -6.44 -9.31 -2.21
N PHE A 212 -7.77 -9.34 -2.39
CA PHE A 212 -8.52 -10.58 -2.64
C PHE A 212 -8.17 -11.27 -3.95
N ASN A 213 -7.78 -10.49 -4.97
CA ASN A 213 -7.41 -11.06 -6.27
C ASN A 213 -6.02 -11.69 -6.25
N ASP A 214 -5.15 -11.39 -5.27
CA ASP A 214 -3.85 -12.03 -5.15
C ASP A 214 -3.94 -13.31 -4.31
N ARG A 215 -3.81 -14.46 -4.97
CA ARG A 215 -3.93 -15.79 -4.36
C ARG A 215 -2.94 -16.04 -3.23
N ARG A 216 -1.78 -15.36 -3.25
CA ARG A 216 -0.75 -15.49 -2.21
C ARG A 216 -1.25 -15.00 -0.85
N LEU A 217 -2.19 -14.07 -0.85
CA LEU A 217 -2.76 -13.51 0.38
C LEU A 217 -3.94 -14.32 0.94
N HIS A 218 -4.48 -15.28 0.19
CA HIS A 218 -5.68 -16.02 0.60
C HIS A 218 -5.56 -16.65 2.00
N PRO A 219 -4.43 -17.30 2.38
CA PRO A 219 -4.25 -17.83 3.73
C PRO A 219 -4.34 -16.73 4.80
N ASN A 220 -3.62 -15.62 4.62
CA ASN A 220 -3.53 -14.55 5.64
C ASN A 220 -4.82 -13.71 5.70
N LEU A 221 -5.51 -13.55 4.57
CA LEU A 221 -6.85 -12.93 4.52
C LEU A 221 -7.89 -13.81 5.22
N SER A 222 -7.76 -15.14 5.15
CA SER A 222 -8.60 -16.06 5.92
C SER A 222 -8.37 -15.93 7.42
N LEU A 223 -7.12 -15.75 7.87
CA LEU A 223 -6.79 -15.47 9.27
C LEU A 223 -7.36 -14.11 9.73
N SER A 224 -7.41 -13.13 8.84
CA SER A 224 -7.93 -11.78 9.10
C SER A 224 -9.44 -11.62 8.88
N LYS A 225 -10.20 -12.73 8.90
CA LYS A 225 -11.64 -12.76 8.62
C LYS A 225 -12.46 -11.83 9.51
N THR A 226 -12.10 -11.69 10.78
CA THR A 226 -12.77 -10.80 11.74
C THR A 226 -12.68 -9.34 11.31
N ALA A 227 -11.50 -8.88 10.87
CA ALA A 227 -11.29 -7.52 10.40
C ALA A 227 -12.12 -7.21 9.14
N ILE A 228 -12.12 -8.14 8.19
CA ILE A 228 -12.90 -8.00 6.95
C ILE A 228 -14.41 -7.99 7.25
N LYS A 229 -14.89 -8.87 8.14
CA LYS A 229 -16.28 -8.83 8.62
C LYS A 229 -16.60 -7.51 9.31
N GLY A 230 -15.67 -6.96 10.07
CA GLY A 230 -15.79 -5.65 10.70
C GLY A 230 -16.01 -4.52 9.68
N ILE A 231 -15.32 -4.56 8.54
CA ILE A 231 -15.53 -3.62 7.42
C ILE A 231 -16.91 -3.82 6.79
N LEU A 232 -17.30 -5.06 6.49
CA LEU A 232 -18.62 -5.36 5.92
C LEU A 232 -19.77 -4.92 6.83
N HIS A 233 -19.68 -5.24 8.11
CA HIS A 233 -20.67 -4.83 9.11
C HIS A 233 -20.73 -3.30 9.23
N TYR A 234 -19.58 -2.62 9.20
CA TYR A 234 -19.55 -1.17 9.20
C TYR A 234 -20.31 -0.60 7.98
N ILE A 235 -20.00 -1.06 6.76
CA ILE A 235 -20.69 -0.60 5.54
C ILE A 235 -22.19 -0.92 5.61
N ARG A 236 -22.56 -2.09 6.10
CA ARG A 236 -23.97 -2.49 6.26
C ARG A 236 -24.72 -1.59 7.23
N HIS A 237 -24.14 -1.33 8.40
CA HIS A 237 -24.72 -0.42 9.37
C HIS A 237 -24.96 0.98 8.75
N GLN A 238 -24.05 1.47 7.91
CA GLN A 238 -24.24 2.74 7.21
C GLN A 238 -25.35 2.68 6.15
N LEU A 239 -25.54 1.54 5.48
CA LEU A 239 -26.64 1.33 4.53
C LEU A 239 -28.01 1.30 5.21
N ASP A 240 -28.10 0.63 6.36
CA ASP A 240 -29.35 0.48 7.13
C ASP A 240 -29.71 1.74 7.91
N SER A 241 -28.71 2.57 8.24
CA SER A 241 -28.96 3.84 8.91
C SER A 241 -29.78 4.80 8.01
N ASN A 242 -30.88 5.31 8.55
CA ASN A 242 -31.65 6.40 7.94
C ASN A 242 -30.95 7.75 8.18
N LEU A 243 -29.66 7.83 7.86
CA LEU A 243 -28.91 9.09 7.92
C LEU A 243 -29.56 10.08 6.93
N PRO A 244 -30.05 11.24 7.41
CA PRO A 244 -30.80 12.19 6.59
C PRO A 244 -29.96 12.81 5.45
N ASP A 245 -28.63 12.70 5.51
CA ASP A 245 -27.70 13.36 4.59
C ASP A 245 -27.11 12.45 3.49
N VAL A 246 -27.50 11.17 3.42
CA VAL A 246 -26.93 10.25 2.42
C VAL A 246 -27.79 10.24 1.15
N THR A 247 -27.25 10.81 0.06
CA THR A 247 -27.91 10.84 -1.24
C THR A 247 -28.15 9.43 -1.79
N TYR A 248 -29.15 9.26 -2.66
CA TYR A 248 -29.40 7.98 -3.33
C TYR A 248 -28.15 7.44 -4.05
N GLY A 249 -27.39 8.32 -4.73
CA GLY A 249 -26.15 7.94 -5.41
C GLY A 249 -25.07 7.42 -4.45
N GLN A 250 -24.96 7.99 -3.25
CA GLN A 250 -24.08 7.50 -2.19
C GLN A 250 -24.50 6.13 -1.67
N LYS A 251 -25.79 5.91 -1.43
CA LYS A 251 -26.30 4.60 -1.02
C LYS A 251 -26.02 3.53 -2.07
N GLN A 252 -26.14 3.84 -3.35
CA GLN A 252 -25.79 2.91 -4.43
C GLN A 252 -24.30 2.56 -4.45
N LYS A 253 -23.40 3.53 -4.25
CA LYS A 253 -21.95 3.27 -4.12
C LYS A 253 -21.63 2.37 -2.93
N LEU A 254 -22.24 2.63 -1.77
CA LEU A 254 -22.08 1.79 -0.58
C LEU A 254 -22.59 0.37 -0.80
N LYS A 255 -23.75 0.22 -1.45
CA LYS A 255 -24.32 -1.10 -1.78
C LYS A 255 -23.42 -1.87 -2.73
N PHE A 256 -22.92 -1.20 -3.77
CA PHE A 256 -21.98 -1.79 -4.73
C PHE A 256 -20.67 -2.23 -4.06
N ALA A 257 -20.11 -1.39 -3.18
CA ALA A 257 -18.93 -1.72 -2.39
C ALA A 257 -19.16 -2.95 -1.49
N PHE A 258 -20.29 -2.98 -0.77
CA PHE A 258 -20.66 -4.10 0.07
C PHE A 258 -20.74 -5.42 -0.71
N GLU A 259 -21.47 -5.44 -1.82
CA GLU A 259 -21.63 -6.66 -2.65
C GLU A 259 -20.31 -7.12 -3.28
N GLN A 260 -19.42 -6.20 -3.68
CA GLN A 260 -18.09 -6.56 -4.18
C GLN A 260 -17.23 -7.24 -3.12
N ILE A 261 -17.13 -6.64 -1.92
CA ILE A 261 -16.34 -7.21 -0.81
C ILE A 261 -16.94 -8.55 -0.41
N LYS A 262 -18.27 -8.64 -0.26
CA LYS A 262 -18.98 -9.87 0.08
C LYS A 262 -18.71 -10.99 -0.94
N THR A 263 -18.84 -10.70 -2.23
CA THR A 263 -18.59 -11.68 -3.30
C THR A 263 -17.15 -12.18 -3.27
N LYS A 264 -16.18 -11.27 -3.10
CA LYS A 264 -14.76 -11.64 -3.02
C LYS A 264 -14.43 -12.43 -1.76
N ALA A 265 -15.04 -12.09 -0.63
CA ALA A 265 -14.87 -12.82 0.62
C ALA A 265 -15.44 -14.25 0.54
N LEU A 266 -16.59 -14.45 -0.13
CA LEU A 266 -17.14 -15.79 -0.40
C LEU A 266 -16.20 -16.64 -1.26
N GLN A 267 -15.48 -16.03 -2.20
CA GLN A 267 -14.52 -16.72 -3.07
C GLN A 267 -13.26 -17.20 -2.33
N LEU A 268 -12.99 -16.73 -1.10
CA LEU A 268 -11.84 -17.16 -0.32
C LEU A 268 -11.97 -18.59 0.26
N ASN A 269 -12.99 -19.37 -0.13
CA ASN A 269 -13.24 -20.78 0.26
C ASN A 269 -13.33 -21.10 1.77
N CYS A 270 -13.11 -20.12 2.66
CA CYS A 270 -13.10 -20.29 4.12
C CYS A 270 -14.30 -19.63 4.82
N TRP A 271 -15.25 -19.09 4.06
CA TRP A 271 -16.38 -18.32 4.58
C TRP A 271 -17.66 -19.04 4.20
N ASP A 272 -18.35 -19.62 5.18
CA ASP A 272 -19.64 -20.24 4.96
C ASP A 272 -20.67 -19.18 4.52
N ARG A 273 -21.55 -19.53 3.58
CA ARG A 273 -22.58 -18.61 3.09
C ARG A 273 -23.46 -18.13 4.24
N SER A 274 -23.76 -19.00 5.20
CA SER A 274 -24.57 -18.71 6.39
C SER A 274 -24.03 -17.53 7.20
N GLU A 275 -22.70 -17.40 7.33
CA GLU A 275 -22.07 -16.33 8.11
C GLU A 275 -22.13 -14.95 7.43
N LEU A 276 -22.25 -14.91 6.11
CA LEU A 276 -22.40 -13.67 5.33
C LEU A 276 -23.86 -13.35 5.01
N GLU A 277 -24.70 -14.38 4.92
CA GLU A 277 -26.16 -14.25 4.85
C GLU A 277 -26.71 -13.62 6.12
N GLY A 278 -26.18 -13.98 7.31
CA GLY A 278 -26.53 -13.30 8.57
C GLY A 278 -26.20 -11.79 8.58
N ILE A 279 -25.19 -11.34 7.82
CA ILE A 279 -24.87 -9.92 7.62
C ILE A 279 -25.84 -9.27 6.60
N SER A 280 -26.48 -10.07 5.76
CA SER A 280 -27.43 -9.63 4.73
C SER A 280 -28.89 -9.65 5.20
N SER A 281 -29.21 -10.41 6.26
CA SER A 281 -30.59 -10.83 6.59
C SER A 281 -31.18 -10.22 7.87
N THR A 282 -30.56 -9.24 8.51
CA THR A 282 -31.27 -8.41 9.50
C THR A 282 -32.07 -7.35 8.76
N THR A 283 -33.34 -7.71 8.52
CA THR A 283 -34.47 -6.87 8.07
C THR A 283 -34.73 -5.70 9.00
#